data_AF-A0A0D2EPP8-F1
#
_entry.id   AF-A0A0D2EPP8-F1
#
_cell.length_a   1.000
_cell.length_b   1.000
_cell.length_c   1.000
_cell.angle_alpha   90.00
_cell.angle_beta   90.00
_cell.angle_gamma   90.00
#
_symmetry.space_group_name_H-M   'P 1'
#
loop_
_entity.id
_entity.type
_entity.pdbx_description
1 polymer ?
#
loop_
_entity_poly.entity_id
_entity_poly.type
_entity_poly.pdbx_seq_one_letter_code
_entity_poly.pdbx_strand_id
1 'polypeptide(L)'
;MCPKPGGTAGLTVAARLIQANFTVLVLEAGGSPDSYGLPYDSPALTGELVSTPLDWNFSSLAIPGLNGRVLKQHRGRTLGGTSSINGLTCRLCCTNHHISKFYEAASDLNIQLLVFKRLRTLISQPSFAKYTVGPANGEIVPGPKVQSDEDIINFIRETTVSTDHQSGTAAMRPLGDQGVVSPTLEVYGVQGLRVVDASIMPVFVDQHPTAAICMIAEKAAQ
;
A
#
# COMPACT_ATOMS: atom_id res chain seq x y z
N MET A 1 23.86 18.49 8.77
CA MET A 1 23.18 17.27 9.27
C MET A 1 21.93 17.08 8.44
N CYS A 2 21.86 16.02 7.64
CA CYS A 2 20.69 15.69 6.84
C CYS A 2 19.65 15.08 7.80
N PRO A 3 18.49 15.71 8.03
CA PRO A 3 17.43 15.02 8.75
C PRO A 3 16.94 13.93 7.79
N LYS A 4 17.05 12.65 8.18
CA LYS A 4 16.20 11.56 7.67
C LYS A 4 15.16 11.21 8.76
N PRO A 5 13.91 11.70 8.67
CA PRO A 5 12.88 11.23 9.63
C PRO A 5 11.48 10.85 9.04
N GLY A 6 10.46 10.83 9.91
CA GLY A 6 8.99 11.06 9.79
C GLY A 6 8.06 10.27 8.86
N GLY A 7 8.56 9.41 7.97
CA GLY A 7 7.81 9.01 6.77
C GLY A 7 7.56 10.20 5.83
N THR A 8 7.17 9.93 4.57
CA THR A 8 7.10 10.98 3.52
C THR A 8 6.19 12.16 3.89
N ALA A 9 5.05 11.89 4.53
CA ALA A 9 4.11 12.93 4.94
C ALA A 9 4.66 13.78 6.09
N GLY A 10 5.09 13.14 7.18
CA GLY A 10 5.55 13.81 8.39
C GLY A 10 6.74 14.72 8.13
N LEU A 11 7.64 14.33 7.21
CA LEU A 11 8.77 15.17 6.82
C LEU A 11 8.45 16.34 5.96
N THR A 12 7.52 16.15 5.05
CA THR A 12 7.07 17.25 4.21
C THR A 12 6.46 18.33 5.10
N VAL A 13 5.61 17.95 6.07
CA VAL A 13 5.07 18.88 7.07
C VAL A 13 6.19 19.51 7.93
N ALA A 14 7.08 18.69 8.50
CA ALA A 14 8.14 19.19 9.37
C ALA A 14 9.06 20.20 8.65
N ALA A 15 9.45 19.90 7.41
CA ALA A 15 10.28 20.79 6.60
C ALA A 15 9.61 22.15 6.36
N ARG A 16 8.31 22.15 6.06
CA ARG A 16 7.53 23.39 5.86
C ARG A 16 7.36 24.18 7.15
N LEU A 17 7.08 23.53 8.27
CA LEU A 17 6.98 24.19 9.58
C LEU A 17 8.33 24.80 10.01
N ILE A 18 9.45 24.11 9.77
CA ILE A 18 10.79 24.65 10.02
C ILE A 18 11.05 25.89 9.15
N GLN A 19 10.66 25.86 7.87
CA GLN A 19 10.76 27.04 6.98
C GLN A 19 9.92 28.22 7.48
N ALA A 20 8.79 27.94 8.13
CA ALA A 20 7.95 28.92 8.80
C ALA A 20 8.42 29.30 10.22
N ASN A 21 9.66 28.95 10.58
CA ASN A 21 10.34 29.31 11.83
C ASN A 21 9.72 28.67 13.10
N PHE A 22 9.08 27.50 12.96
CA PHE A 22 8.65 26.69 14.10
C PHE A 22 9.75 25.73 14.58
N THR A 23 9.71 25.40 15.88
CA THR A 23 10.51 24.29 16.43
C THR A 23 9.70 23.00 16.31
N VAL A 24 10.24 22.00 15.61
CA VAL A 24 9.55 20.75 15.31
C VAL A 24 10.29 19.57 15.92
N LEU A 25 9.57 18.74 16.68
CA LEU A 25 10.03 17.43 17.13
C LEU A 25 9.38 16.36 16.27
N VAL A 26 10.20 15.51 15.63
CA VAL A 26 9.71 14.35 14.88
C VAL A 26 9.99 13.10 15.69
N LEU A 27 8.94 12.35 15.99
CA LEU A 27 9.01 11.08 16.72
C LEU A 27 8.69 9.93 15.75
N GLU A 28 9.57 8.94 15.68
CA GLU A 28 9.36 7.72 14.91
C GLU A 28 9.55 6.50 15.79
N ALA A 29 8.81 5.45 15.48
CA ALA A 29 8.90 4.19 16.18
C ALA A 29 9.93 3.27 15.52
N GLY A 30 10.84 2.70 16.33
CA GLY A 30 11.90 1.81 15.87
C GLY A 30 13.29 2.42 15.99
N GLY A 31 14.29 1.67 15.53
CA GLY A 31 15.69 2.13 15.46
C GLY A 31 16.07 2.64 14.08
N SER A 32 17.32 3.09 13.94
CA SER A 32 17.90 3.39 12.63
C SER A 32 18.02 2.09 11.80
N PRO A 33 17.64 2.07 10.51
CA PRO A 33 17.80 0.90 9.66
C PRO A 33 19.25 0.38 9.62
N ASP A 34 20.22 1.31 9.62
CA ASP A 34 21.66 1.02 9.62
C ASP A 34 22.10 0.16 10.81
N SER A 35 21.41 0.28 11.95
CA SER A 35 21.76 -0.44 13.19
C SER A 35 21.53 -1.96 13.10
N TYR A 36 20.82 -2.44 12.08
CA TYR A 36 20.40 -3.85 11.97
C TYR A 36 21.20 -4.65 10.95
N GLY A 37 22.06 -4.01 10.14
CA GLY A 37 22.86 -4.70 9.10
C GLY A 37 22.01 -5.37 8.01
N LEU A 38 20.80 -4.86 7.78
CA LEU A 38 19.85 -5.36 6.78
C LEU A 38 19.94 -4.53 5.49
N PRO A 39 19.63 -5.11 4.31
CA PRO A 39 19.79 -4.45 3.01
C PRO A 39 18.66 -3.45 2.70
N TYR A 40 18.42 -2.50 3.62
CA TYR A 40 17.31 -1.55 3.51
C TYR A 40 17.48 -0.52 2.39
N ASP A 41 18.73 -0.32 1.95
CA ASP A 41 19.14 0.60 0.90
C ASP A 41 19.02 0.01 -0.51
N SER A 42 18.70 -1.28 -0.62
CA SER A 42 18.50 -1.97 -1.89
C SER A 42 17.01 -2.21 -2.16
N PRO A 43 16.40 -1.49 -3.12
CA PRO A 43 15.00 -1.71 -3.50
C PRO A 43 14.72 -3.14 -3.97
N ALA A 44 15.73 -3.83 -4.51
CA ALA A 44 15.60 -5.21 -4.98
C ALA A 44 15.53 -6.24 -3.83
N LEU A 45 15.98 -5.89 -2.63
CA LEU A 45 16.08 -6.78 -1.48
C LEU A 45 15.05 -6.45 -0.38
N THR A 46 14.02 -5.67 -0.69
CA THR A 46 12.99 -5.32 0.30
C THR A 46 12.20 -6.51 0.82
N GLY A 47 12.11 -7.60 0.04
CA GLY A 47 11.56 -8.88 0.50
C GLY A 47 12.32 -9.47 1.69
N GLU A 48 13.62 -9.15 1.86
CA GLU A 48 14.44 -9.60 2.98
C GLU A 48 14.21 -8.78 4.27
N LEU A 49 13.57 -7.62 4.15
CA LEU A 49 13.26 -6.75 5.30
C LEU A 49 11.96 -7.18 6.01
N VAL A 50 11.18 -8.05 5.38
CA VAL A 50 9.92 -8.57 5.90
C VAL A 50 10.15 -9.45 7.12
N SER A 51 9.30 -9.29 8.14
CA SER A 51 9.40 -10.07 9.40
C SER A 51 10.74 -9.91 10.14
N THR A 52 11.47 -8.82 9.87
CA THR A 52 12.66 -8.41 10.61
C THR A 52 12.28 -7.40 11.70
N PRO A 53 13.20 -6.97 12.58
CA PRO A 53 12.94 -5.89 13.52
C PRO A 53 12.51 -4.55 12.89
N LEU A 54 12.74 -4.36 11.58
CA LEU A 54 12.32 -3.18 10.81
C LEU A 54 10.86 -3.24 10.36
N ASP A 55 10.17 -4.35 10.57
CA ASP A 55 8.76 -4.54 10.23
C ASP A 55 7.94 -4.69 11.52
N TRP A 56 6.77 -4.07 11.57
CA TRP A 56 5.79 -4.34 12.63
C TRP A 56 5.23 -5.76 12.54
N ASN A 57 5.38 -6.41 11.39
CA ASN A 57 5.01 -7.80 11.15
C ASN A 57 3.52 -8.05 11.41
N PHE A 58 2.66 -7.12 10.99
CA PHE A 58 1.22 -7.28 11.10
C PHE A 58 0.72 -8.38 10.17
N SER A 59 -0.35 -9.04 10.58
CA SER A 59 -1.08 -10.01 9.76
C SER A 59 -2.55 -9.64 9.73
N SER A 60 -3.19 -9.86 8.59
CA SER A 60 -4.64 -9.70 8.46
C SER A 60 -5.37 -10.75 9.29
N LEU A 61 -6.65 -10.51 9.57
CA LEU A 61 -7.55 -11.62 9.91
C LEU A 61 -7.75 -12.52 8.68
N ALA A 62 -8.29 -13.72 8.90
CA ALA A 62 -8.62 -14.64 7.82
C ALA A 62 -9.61 -13.98 6.84
N ILE A 63 -9.27 -13.98 5.55
CA ILE A 63 -9.99 -13.21 4.53
C ILE A 63 -10.97 -14.13 3.81
N PRO A 64 -12.30 -13.95 3.97
CA PRO A 64 -13.29 -14.85 3.36
C PRO A 64 -13.18 -14.91 1.83
N GLY A 65 -12.98 -13.76 1.17
CA GLY A 65 -12.85 -13.70 -0.29
C GLY A 65 -11.56 -14.29 -0.86
N LEU A 66 -10.60 -14.66 0.00
CA LEU A 66 -9.36 -15.37 -0.36
C LEU A 66 -9.31 -16.77 0.26
N ASN A 67 -10.47 -17.43 0.42
CA ASN A 67 -10.58 -18.78 0.98
C ASN A 67 -9.97 -18.91 2.39
N GLY A 68 -10.09 -17.86 3.21
CA GLY A 68 -9.59 -17.84 4.60
C GLY A 68 -8.08 -17.56 4.72
N ARG A 69 -7.39 -17.21 3.63
CA ARG A 69 -5.97 -16.83 3.69
C ARG A 69 -5.74 -15.67 4.65
N VAL A 70 -4.61 -15.74 5.35
CA VAL A 70 -4.06 -14.66 6.15
C VAL A 70 -2.88 -14.07 5.40
N LEU A 71 -2.91 -12.76 5.19
CA LEU A 71 -1.85 -12.04 4.47
C LEU A 71 -1.01 -11.24 5.46
N LYS A 72 0.31 -11.23 5.25
CA LYS A 72 1.19 -10.28 5.92
C LYS A 72 0.91 -8.87 5.42
N GLN A 73 0.98 -7.90 6.31
CA GLN A 73 0.79 -6.48 6.03
C GLN A 73 2.07 -5.75 6.45
N HIS A 74 2.90 -5.40 5.47
CA HIS A 74 4.23 -4.86 5.74
C HIS A 74 4.13 -3.41 6.21
N ARG A 75 4.70 -3.13 7.39
CA ARG A 75 4.69 -1.78 7.98
C ARG A 75 6.04 -1.47 8.59
N GLY A 76 6.66 -0.38 8.16
CA GLY A 76 7.98 -0.02 8.67
C GLY A 76 7.94 0.37 10.14
N ARG A 77 8.78 -0.27 10.94
CA ARG A 77 9.10 0.03 12.33
C ARG A 77 10.55 0.50 12.42
N THR A 78 10.84 1.60 11.74
CA THR A 78 12.19 2.18 11.66
C THR A 78 12.12 3.64 11.27
N LEU A 79 13.25 4.33 11.28
CA LEU A 79 13.33 5.70 10.76
C LEU A 79 12.92 5.75 9.28
N GLY A 80 12.03 6.68 8.94
CA GLY A 80 11.37 6.78 7.62
C GLY A 80 10.13 5.87 7.44
N GLY A 81 9.80 5.07 8.47
CA GLY A 81 8.61 4.21 8.50
C GLY A 81 8.54 3.25 7.31
N THR A 82 7.34 3.04 6.78
CA THR A 82 7.12 2.12 5.64
C THR A 82 7.90 2.53 4.39
N SER A 83 8.20 3.82 4.21
CA SER A 83 8.95 4.27 3.02
C SER A 83 10.37 3.70 2.98
N SER A 84 10.93 3.33 4.12
CA SER A 84 12.25 2.70 4.24
C SER A 84 12.25 1.20 3.87
N ILE A 85 11.08 0.57 3.74
CA ILE A 85 10.97 -0.89 3.47
C ILE A 85 10.04 -1.24 2.28
N ASN A 86 9.42 -0.26 1.60
CA ASN A 86 8.35 -0.47 0.62
C ASN A 86 8.80 -0.96 -0.78
N GLY A 87 10.08 -0.81 -1.16
CA GLY A 87 10.60 -1.40 -2.41
C GLY A 87 9.97 -0.91 -3.73
N LEU A 88 9.20 0.19 -3.73
CA LEU A 88 8.59 0.83 -4.91
C LEU A 88 7.58 -0.06 -5.70
N THR A 89 7.00 -1.10 -5.09
CA THR A 89 6.11 -2.05 -5.80
C THR A 89 4.64 -1.61 -5.88
N CYS A 90 3.93 -1.93 -6.98
CA CYS A 90 2.59 -1.39 -7.32
C CYS A 90 1.54 -2.47 -7.67
N ARG A 91 0.34 -2.41 -7.04
CA ARG A 91 -1.03 -2.69 -7.58
C ARG A 91 -2.13 -2.36 -6.52
N LEU A 92 -3.40 -2.77 -6.65
CA LEU A 92 -4.60 -2.13 -6.02
C LEU A 92 -4.88 -2.39 -4.51
N CYS A 93 -5.64 -1.47 -3.89
CA CYS A 93 -5.86 -1.28 -2.45
C CYS A 93 -7.22 -1.84 -1.90
N CYS A 94 -7.25 -2.17 -0.59
CA CYS A 94 -8.46 -2.39 0.22
C CYS A 94 -8.59 -1.32 1.32
N THR A 95 -9.81 -0.85 1.59
CA THR A 95 -10.12 0.08 2.68
C THR A 95 -10.78 -0.65 3.88
N ASN A 96 -10.47 -0.15 5.09
CA ASN A 96 -10.98 -0.50 6.44
C ASN A 96 -10.24 -1.53 7.33
N HIS A 97 -9.92 -1.04 8.54
CA HIS A 97 -9.60 -1.69 9.82
C HIS A 97 -9.37 -3.20 9.84
N HIS A 98 -8.09 -3.62 9.95
CA HIS A 98 -7.58 -4.97 10.34
C HIS A 98 -8.15 -6.22 9.61
N ILE A 99 -9.20 -6.06 8.81
CA ILE A 99 -9.92 -7.07 8.06
C ILE A 99 -9.72 -6.68 6.60
N SER A 100 -8.72 -7.26 5.96
CA SER A 100 -8.61 -7.13 4.51
C SER A 100 -9.83 -7.81 3.89
N LYS A 101 -10.69 -7.05 3.21
CA LYS A 101 -11.93 -7.56 2.61
C LYS A 101 -11.81 -7.75 1.11
N PHE A 102 -10.73 -8.41 0.67
CA PHE A 102 -10.54 -8.72 -0.74
C PHE A 102 -11.75 -9.46 -1.29
N TYR A 103 -12.31 -8.96 -2.40
CA TYR A 103 -13.40 -9.60 -3.14
C TYR A 103 -14.70 -9.76 -2.34
N GLU A 104 -14.94 -8.95 -1.30
CA GLU A 104 -16.26 -8.88 -0.65
C GLU A 104 -17.32 -8.36 -1.65
N ALA A 105 -16.98 -7.32 -2.41
CA ALA A 105 -17.81 -6.86 -3.51
C ALA A 105 -17.57 -7.73 -4.75
N ALA A 106 -18.65 -8.26 -5.34
CA ALA A 106 -18.56 -9.09 -6.54
C ALA A 106 -17.91 -8.38 -7.73
N SER A 107 -18.02 -7.04 -7.79
CA SER A 107 -17.36 -6.21 -8.81
C SER A 107 -15.85 -6.41 -8.83
N ASP A 108 -15.21 -6.54 -7.67
CA ASP A 108 -13.76 -6.59 -7.55
C ASP A 108 -13.21 -7.87 -8.19
N LEU A 109 -13.89 -9.00 -7.94
CA LEU A 109 -13.53 -10.29 -8.50
C LEU A 109 -13.80 -10.34 -10.00
N ASN A 110 -14.92 -9.76 -10.45
CA ASN A 110 -15.27 -9.68 -11.87
C ASN A 110 -14.25 -8.85 -12.66
N ILE A 111 -13.81 -7.71 -12.11
CA ILE A 111 -12.76 -6.89 -12.71
C ILE A 111 -11.46 -7.67 -12.77
N GLN A 112 -11.07 -8.39 -11.72
CA GLN A 112 -9.84 -9.19 -11.71
C GLN A 112 -9.86 -10.33 -12.75
N LEU A 113 -10.98 -11.04 -12.87
CA LEU A 113 -11.16 -12.07 -13.91
C LEU A 113 -11.04 -11.47 -15.31
N LEU A 114 -11.65 -10.31 -15.55
CA LEU A 114 -11.55 -9.59 -16.82
C LEU A 114 -10.10 -9.17 -17.13
N VAL A 115 -9.40 -8.59 -16.14
CA VAL A 115 -7.99 -8.18 -16.26
C VAL A 115 -7.11 -9.39 -16.56
N PHE A 116 -7.32 -10.51 -15.87
CA PHE A 116 -6.59 -11.75 -16.11
C PHE A 116 -6.72 -12.21 -17.56
N LYS A 117 -7.96 -12.32 -18.08
CA LYS A 117 -8.23 -12.68 -19.47
C LYS A 117 -7.61 -11.68 -20.44
N ARG A 118 -7.70 -10.38 -20.13
CA ARG A 118 -7.14 -9.31 -20.96
C ARG A 118 -5.61 -9.39 -21.07
N LEU A 119 -4.93 -9.74 -19.98
CA LEU A 119 -3.47 -9.94 -19.98
C LEU A 119 -3.07 -11.11 -20.88
N ARG A 120 -3.80 -12.23 -20.84
CA ARG A 120 -3.59 -13.36 -21.76
C ARG A 120 -3.77 -12.97 -23.23
N THR A 121 -4.79 -12.17 -23.54
CA THR A 121 -4.98 -11.62 -24.89
C THR A 121 -3.87 -10.66 -25.31
N LEU A 122 -3.27 -9.95 -24.36
CA LEU A 122 -2.17 -9.02 -24.64
C LEU A 122 -0.86 -9.76 -24.95
N ILE A 123 -0.51 -10.77 -24.17
CA ILE A 123 0.70 -11.58 -24.40
C ILE A 123 0.58 -12.48 -25.65
N SER A 124 -0.64 -12.79 -26.11
CA SER A 124 -0.86 -13.55 -27.34
C SER A 124 -0.72 -12.72 -28.62
N GLN A 125 -0.53 -11.39 -28.51
CA GLN A 125 -0.34 -10.55 -29.68
C GLN A 125 0.96 -10.92 -30.41
N PRO A 126 0.99 -10.87 -31.76
CA PRO A 126 2.18 -11.22 -32.55
C PRO A 126 3.45 -10.47 -32.14
N SER A 127 3.32 -9.21 -31.68
CA SER A 127 4.43 -8.39 -31.20
C SER A 127 5.19 -9.00 -30.00
N PHE A 128 4.53 -9.84 -29.20
CA PHE A 128 5.13 -10.55 -28.07
C PHE A 128 5.71 -11.92 -28.43
N ALA A 129 5.37 -12.49 -29.60
CA ALA A 129 5.78 -13.84 -29.98
C ALA A 129 7.31 -14.04 -30.05
N LYS A 130 8.07 -12.96 -30.28
CA LYS A 130 9.54 -12.98 -30.25
C LYS A 130 10.15 -13.04 -28.84
N TYR A 131 9.35 -12.83 -27.79
CA TYR A 131 9.79 -12.80 -26.40
C TYR A 131 9.22 -13.95 -25.57
N THR A 132 8.37 -14.78 -26.15
CA THR A 132 7.68 -15.88 -25.46
C THR A 132 8.03 -17.21 -26.11
N VAL A 133 8.16 -18.25 -25.30
CA VAL A 133 8.51 -19.60 -25.78
C VAL A 133 7.66 -20.61 -25.04
N GLY A 134 7.13 -21.60 -25.77
CA GLY A 134 6.34 -22.69 -25.20
C GLY A 134 4.83 -22.48 -25.26
N PRO A 135 4.05 -23.36 -24.62
CA PRO A 135 2.58 -23.31 -24.64
C PRO A 135 2.04 -22.03 -23.97
N ALA A 136 0.78 -21.71 -24.25
CA ALA A 136 0.09 -20.54 -23.68
C ALA A 136 0.85 -19.21 -23.86
N ASN A 137 1.55 -19.04 -24.99
CA ASN A 137 2.39 -17.87 -25.28
C ASN A 137 3.46 -17.64 -24.20
N GLY A 138 4.09 -18.72 -23.73
CA GLY A 138 5.16 -18.67 -22.74
C GLY A 138 4.72 -18.31 -21.32
N GLU A 139 3.42 -18.33 -21.02
CA GLU A 139 2.91 -18.15 -19.66
C GLU A 139 3.32 -19.34 -18.78
N ILE A 140 4.15 -19.07 -17.77
CA ILE A 140 4.61 -20.09 -16.80
C ILE A 140 3.62 -20.23 -15.63
N VAL A 141 3.10 -19.11 -15.12
CA VAL A 141 2.19 -19.06 -13.97
C VAL A 141 0.97 -18.22 -14.34
N PRO A 142 -0.27 -18.72 -14.20
CA PRO A 142 -0.64 -20.07 -13.74
C PRO A 142 -0.37 -21.19 -14.76
N GLY A 143 -0.11 -20.82 -16.00
CA GLY A 143 0.19 -21.76 -17.08
C GLY A 143 -1.06 -22.35 -17.74
N PRO A 144 -0.86 -23.31 -18.68
CA PRO A 144 -1.89 -23.72 -19.62
C PRO A 144 -3.05 -24.52 -19.01
N LYS A 145 -2.90 -25.04 -17.78
CA LYS A 145 -3.94 -25.85 -17.13
C LYS A 145 -5.11 -25.03 -16.58
N VAL A 146 -4.87 -23.76 -16.26
CA VAL A 146 -5.90 -22.85 -15.73
C VAL A 146 -6.59 -22.19 -16.92
N GLN A 147 -7.83 -22.58 -17.25
CA GLN A 147 -8.54 -22.10 -18.43
C GLN A 147 -9.97 -21.63 -18.14
N SER A 148 -10.72 -22.37 -17.34
CA SER A 148 -12.09 -21.99 -17.02
C SER A 148 -12.13 -20.77 -16.09
N ASP A 149 -13.26 -20.06 -16.08
CA ASP A 149 -13.45 -18.92 -15.18
C ASP A 149 -13.32 -19.33 -13.71
N GLU A 150 -13.77 -20.54 -13.38
CA GLU A 150 -13.63 -21.13 -12.05
C GLU A 150 -12.16 -21.38 -11.69
N ASP A 151 -11.38 -22.00 -12.59
CA ASP A 151 -9.94 -22.20 -12.37
C ASP A 151 -9.21 -20.87 -12.16
N ILE A 152 -9.55 -19.87 -12.97
CA ILE A 152 -8.94 -18.54 -12.91
C ILE A 152 -9.31 -17.84 -11.60
N ILE A 153 -10.57 -17.90 -11.18
CA ILE A 153 -11.02 -17.33 -9.90
C ILE A 153 -10.30 -18.00 -8.73
N ASN A 154 -10.19 -19.33 -8.74
CA ASN A 154 -9.49 -20.07 -7.69
C ASN A 154 -8.02 -19.65 -7.63
N PHE A 155 -7.35 -19.59 -8.78
CA PHE A 155 -5.98 -19.08 -8.87
C PHE A 155 -5.85 -17.65 -8.33
N ILE A 156 -6.74 -16.72 -8.73
CA ILE A 156 -6.74 -15.33 -8.23
C ILE A 156 -6.83 -15.32 -6.70
N ARG A 157 -7.75 -16.10 -6.11
CA ARG A 157 -7.91 -16.17 -4.65
C ARG A 157 -6.67 -16.72 -3.94
N GLU A 158 -6.00 -17.69 -4.55
CA GLU A 158 -4.79 -18.33 -4.00
C GLU A 158 -3.55 -17.44 -4.12
N THR A 159 -3.46 -16.59 -5.14
CA THR A 159 -2.25 -15.80 -5.40
C THR A 159 -2.36 -14.32 -5.09
N THR A 160 -3.56 -13.81 -4.81
CA THR A 160 -3.73 -12.39 -4.45
C THR A 160 -2.90 -12.05 -3.22
N VAL A 161 -2.21 -10.91 -3.27
CA VAL A 161 -1.43 -10.33 -2.18
C VAL A 161 -1.81 -8.86 -2.04
N SER A 162 -1.52 -8.28 -0.88
CA SER A 162 -1.60 -6.83 -0.73
C SER A 162 -0.47 -6.16 -1.51
N THR A 163 -0.68 -4.89 -1.80
CA THR A 163 0.25 -4.04 -2.54
C THR A 163 0.69 -2.84 -1.70
N ASP A 164 0.42 -2.92 -0.40
CA ASP A 164 0.88 -1.98 0.63
C ASP A 164 0.45 -0.51 0.43
N HIS A 165 -0.71 -0.33 -0.23
CA HIS A 165 -1.33 0.96 -0.55
C HIS A 165 -2.54 1.34 0.32
N GLN A 166 -2.63 0.81 1.55
CA GLN A 166 -3.81 0.96 2.41
C GLN A 166 -4.09 2.44 2.73
N SER A 167 -5.37 2.82 2.72
CA SER A 167 -5.84 4.20 2.92
C SER A 167 -7.21 4.26 3.60
N GLY A 168 -7.65 5.47 3.93
CA GLY A 168 -9.04 5.73 4.32
C GLY A 168 -9.45 5.33 5.74
N THR A 169 -8.51 4.89 6.59
CA THR A 169 -8.81 4.47 7.97
C THR A 169 -9.16 5.64 8.91
N ALA A 170 -8.79 6.87 8.55
CA ALA A 170 -9.16 8.10 9.24
C ALA A 170 -9.76 9.10 8.25
N ALA A 171 -10.72 8.64 7.44
CA ALA A 171 -11.21 9.36 6.26
C ALA A 171 -11.66 10.80 6.56
N MET A 172 -11.27 11.71 5.68
CA MET A 172 -11.76 13.09 5.63
C MET A 172 -13.16 13.11 5.00
N ARG A 173 -14.17 13.03 5.86
CA ARG A 173 -15.60 13.05 5.50
C ARG A 173 -16.39 13.82 6.57
N PRO A 174 -17.65 14.21 6.32
CA PRO A 174 -18.51 14.72 7.37
C PRO A 174 -18.59 13.74 8.55
N LEU A 175 -18.65 14.24 9.79
CA LEU A 175 -18.77 13.41 10.98
C LEU A 175 -20.00 12.48 10.94
N GLY A 176 -21.11 12.94 10.34
CA GLY A 176 -22.32 12.13 10.13
C GLY A 176 -22.20 11.04 9.05
N ASP A 177 -21.12 11.04 8.26
CA ASP A 177 -20.81 10.07 7.21
C ASP A 177 -19.49 9.34 7.50
N GLN A 178 -19.35 8.84 8.73
CA GLN A 178 -18.19 8.07 9.22
C GLN A 178 -16.84 8.80 9.09
N GLY A 179 -16.85 10.14 9.01
CA GLY A 179 -15.64 10.95 8.96
C GLY A 179 -14.88 10.96 10.28
N VAL A 180 -13.55 10.91 10.19
CA VAL A 180 -12.64 10.98 11.35
C VAL A 180 -11.97 12.35 11.44
N VAL A 181 -11.68 12.97 10.30
CA VAL A 181 -11.08 14.31 10.24
C VAL A 181 -11.91 15.29 9.42
N SER A 182 -11.83 16.56 9.79
CA SER A 182 -12.44 17.68 9.08
C SER A 182 -11.71 18.00 7.76
N PRO A 183 -12.26 18.89 6.90
CA PRO A 183 -11.54 19.41 5.73
C PRO A 183 -10.23 20.15 6.04
N THR A 184 -10.02 20.56 7.29
CA THR A 184 -8.77 21.15 7.81
C THR A 184 -7.86 20.11 8.47
N LEU A 185 -8.16 18.83 8.29
CA LEU A 185 -7.43 17.65 8.80
C LEU A 185 -7.47 17.49 10.32
N GLU A 186 -8.35 18.23 11.00
CA GLU A 186 -8.51 18.18 12.46
C GLU A 186 -9.33 16.97 12.85
N VAL A 187 -8.85 16.24 13.86
CA VAL A 187 -9.57 15.08 14.40
C VAL A 187 -10.82 15.56 15.14
N TYR A 188 -11.98 15.06 14.75
CA TYR A 188 -13.22 15.41 15.42
C TYR A 188 -13.17 15.04 16.92
N GLY A 189 -13.53 16.00 17.78
CA GLY A 189 -13.54 15.81 19.23
C GLY A 189 -12.18 15.90 19.93
N VAL A 190 -11.08 16.17 19.21
CA VAL A 190 -9.74 16.31 19.80
C VAL A 190 -9.13 17.66 19.43
N GLN A 191 -8.71 18.42 20.43
CA GLN A 191 -8.07 19.73 20.21
C GLN A 191 -6.58 19.57 19.91
N GLY A 192 -6.08 20.31 18.93
CA GLY A 192 -4.64 20.36 18.60
C GLY A 192 -4.09 19.11 17.90
N LEU A 193 -4.94 18.20 17.41
CA LEU A 193 -4.53 17.00 16.70
C LEU A 193 -5.00 17.01 15.24
N ARG A 194 -4.07 16.75 14.33
CA ARG A 194 -4.33 16.56 12.90
C ARG A 194 -3.76 15.24 12.41
N VAL A 195 -4.40 14.65 11.40
CA VAL A 195 -3.88 13.45 10.70
C VAL A 195 -3.48 13.84 9.30
N VAL A 196 -2.24 13.52 8.91
CA VAL A 196 -1.65 13.94 7.64
C VAL A 196 -0.92 12.76 7.00
N ASP A 197 -1.68 11.86 6.37
CA ASP A 197 -1.16 10.71 5.63
C ASP A 197 -2.24 10.13 4.68
N ALA A 198 -2.03 8.91 4.15
CA ALA A 198 -3.02 8.26 3.28
C ALA A 198 -4.32 7.84 4.01
N SER A 199 -4.33 7.78 5.33
CA SER A 199 -5.52 7.38 6.08
C SER A 199 -6.68 8.36 5.92
N ILE A 200 -6.39 9.63 5.59
CA ILE A 200 -7.41 10.66 5.39
C ILE A 200 -8.09 10.60 4.02
N MET A 201 -7.56 9.83 3.06
CA MET A 201 -8.12 9.73 1.70
C MET A 201 -9.51 9.03 1.74
N PRO A 202 -10.62 9.75 1.50
CA PRO A 202 -11.96 9.16 1.59
C PRO A 202 -12.27 8.21 0.43
N VAL A 203 -11.59 8.40 -0.71
CA VAL A 203 -11.57 7.52 -1.88
C VAL A 203 -10.11 7.40 -2.28
N PHE A 204 -9.67 6.19 -2.61
CA PHE A 204 -8.29 5.94 -3.00
C PHE A 204 -7.98 6.57 -4.36
N VAL A 205 -6.72 6.96 -4.56
CA VAL A 205 -6.23 7.49 -5.84
C VAL A 205 -5.86 6.33 -6.77
N ASP A 206 -6.17 6.42 -8.06
CA ASP A 206 -5.84 5.37 -9.04
C ASP A 206 -4.35 5.32 -9.44
N GLN A 207 -3.44 5.65 -8.51
CA GLN A 207 -1.99 5.74 -8.71
C GLN A 207 -1.22 5.34 -7.44
N HIS A 208 0.12 5.25 -7.53
CA HIS A 208 0.96 5.07 -6.35
C HIS A 208 0.75 6.24 -5.35
N PRO A 209 0.46 5.98 -4.07
CA PRO A 209 -0.05 7.02 -3.16
C PRO A 209 1.01 8.03 -2.74
N THR A 210 2.31 7.75 -2.89
CA THR A 210 3.40 8.65 -2.45
C THR A 210 3.21 10.10 -2.90
N ALA A 211 2.92 10.34 -4.18
CA ALA A 211 2.74 11.71 -4.68
C ALA A 211 1.54 12.40 -4.03
N ALA A 212 0.43 11.68 -3.88
CA ALA A 212 -0.78 12.19 -3.22
C ALA A 212 -0.52 12.47 -1.72
N ILE A 213 0.23 11.62 -1.03
CA ILE A 213 0.63 11.80 0.36
C ILE A 213 1.48 13.07 0.52
N CYS A 214 2.50 13.26 -0.35
CA CYS A 214 3.30 14.48 -0.32
C CYS A 214 2.45 15.73 -0.58
N MET A 215 1.51 15.67 -1.53
CA MET A 215 0.58 16.78 -1.80
C MET A 215 -0.32 17.09 -0.60
N ILE A 216 -0.86 16.07 0.08
CA ILE A 216 -1.64 16.23 1.31
C ILE A 216 -0.79 16.92 2.38
N ALA A 217 0.45 16.48 2.56
CA ALA A 217 1.38 17.05 3.53
C ALA A 217 1.77 18.50 3.22
N GLU A 218 2.04 18.81 1.96
CA GLU A 218 2.27 20.18 1.49
C GLU A 218 1.07 21.08 1.78
N LYS A 219 -0.14 20.57 1.53
CA LYS A 219 -1.37 21.34 1.78
C LYS A 219 -1.63 21.55 3.27
N ALA A 220 -1.32 20.54 4.10
CA ALA A 220 -1.51 20.59 5.54
C ALA A 220 -0.59 21.59 6.25
N ALA A 221 0.56 21.88 5.65
CA ALA A 221 1.57 22.77 6.22
C ALA A 221 1.40 24.25 5.81
N GLN A 222 0.42 24.58 4.97
CA GLN A 222 -0.02 25.94 4.67
C GLN A 222 -0.90 26.48 5.80
#